data_AF-A0AAV5ZXM5-F1
#
_entry.id   AF-A0AAV5ZXM5-F1
#
_cell.length_a   1.000
_cell.length_b   1.000
_cell.length_c   1.000
_cell.angle_alpha   90.00
_cell.angle_beta   90.00
_cell.angle_gamma   90.00
#
_symmetry.space_group_name_H-M   'P 1'
#
loop_
_entity.id
_entity.type
_entity.pdbx_description
1 polymer ?
#
loop_
_entity_poly.entity_id
_entity_poly.type
_entity_poly.pdbx_seq_one_letter_code
_entity_poly.pdbx_strand_id
1 'polypeptide(L)'
;MSDPRETVAEALHGLADTLRHHRDLGLRDLALSTVPFPDPADALRDQERARQGCRLCKLCRSRTNIAFGSGNARARLMVVGEGPGEEEDKQGLPFVGRAGQLLTRMLASVGFDRERDCYIANVVKCRPERNRNPEPDEVAACSPFLTAQIDTVRPHVILALGNFAAQTLLGTREGITRLRGRTYPYRAGVLVPTFHPAFLLRNPGQEFKRMAWDDLKLARREYDARVSGGA
;
A
#
# COMPACT_ATOMS: atom_id res chain seq x y z
N MET A 1 -7.31 -26.21 12.23
CA MET A 1 -7.50 -24.77 11.93
C MET A 1 -8.92 -24.66 11.38
N SER A 2 -9.83 -23.93 12.03
CA SER A 2 -11.20 -23.79 11.53
C SER A 2 -11.21 -23.10 10.17
N ASP A 3 -12.15 -23.46 9.30
CA ASP A 3 -12.32 -22.79 8.00
C ASP A 3 -12.76 -21.33 8.28
N PRO A 4 -12.04 -20.31 7.78
CA PRO A 4 -12.46 -18.92 7.91
C PRO A 4 -13.90 -18.66 7.43
N ARG A 5 -14.40 -19.44 6.46
CA ARG A 5 -15.78 -19.34 5.98
C ARG A 5 -16.79 -19.78 7.03
N GLU A 6 -16.46 -20.80 7.81
CA GLU A 6 -17.29 -21.33 8.89
C GLU A 6 -17.37 -20.33 10.04
N THR A 7 -16.24 -19.75 10.43
CA THR A 7 -16.19 -18.67 11.43
C THR A 7 -16.99 -17.43 11.00
N VAL A 8 -16.90 -17.04 9.72
CA VAL A 8 -17.74 -15.95 9.19
C VAL A 8 -19.22 -16.32 9.20
N ALA A 9 -19.57 -17.56 8.82
CA ALA A 9 -20.94 -18.03 8.85
C ALA A 9 -21.50 -18.02 10.28
N GLU A 10 -20.76 -18.50 11.28
CA GLU A 10 -21.15 -18.47 12.69
C GLU A 10 -21.36 -17.04 13.18
N ALA A 11 -20.44 -16.12 12.85
CA ALA A 11 -20.58 -14.71 13.21
C ALA A 11 -21.83 -14.07 12.58
N LEU A 12 -22.13 -14.39 11.32
CA LEU A 12 -23.33 -13.91 10.62
C LEU A 12 -24.61 -14.47 11.24
N HIS A 13 -24.63 -15.75 11.64
CA HIS A 13 -25.76 -16.35 12.34
C HIS A 13 -25.99 -15.68 13.69
N GLY A 14 -24.94 -15.51 14.50
CA GLY A 14 -25.02 -14.83 15.79
C GLY A 14 -25.50 -13.38 15.66
N LEU A 15 -25.04 -12.66 14.64
CA LEU A 15 -25.55 -11.33 14.33
C LEU A 15 -27.04 -11.37 13.95
N ALA A 16 -27.45 -12.30 13.08
CA ALA A 16 -28.84 -12.43 12.66
C ALA A 16 -29.78 -12.76 13.84
N ASP A 17 -29.36 -13.64 14.75
CA ASP A 17 -30.10 -13.95 15.99
C ASP A 17 -30.21 -12.72 16.89
N THR A 18 -29.10 -12.00 17.06
CA THR A 18 -29.08 -10.75 17.83
C THR A 18 -30.05 -9.74 17.24
N LEU A 19 -30.00 -9.51 15.91
CA LEU A 19 -30.90 -8.58 15.21
C LEU A 19 -32.38 -8.99 15.34
N ARG A 20 -32.69 -10.29 15.21
CA ARG A 20 -34.05 -10.82 15.42
C ARG A 20 -34.54 -10.55 16.85
N HIS A 21 -33.73 -10.88 17.85
CA HIS A 21 -34.05 -10.64 19.25
C HIS A 21 -34.35 -9.16 19.54
N HIS A 22 -33.52 -8.24 19.02
CA HIS A 22 -33.73 -6.80 19.21
C HIS A 22 -34.99 -6.30 18.51
N ARG A 23 -35.27 -6.79 17.29
CA ARG A 23 -36.53 -6.51 16.60
C ARG A 23 -37.74 -6.98 17.39
N ASP A 24 -37.67 -8.18 17.98
CA ASP A 24 -38.76 -8.76 18.76
C ASP A 24 -38.99 -7.98 20.09
N LEU A 25 -37.95 -7.33 20.62
CA LEU A 25 -38.03 -6.34 21.71
C LEU A 25 -38.58 -4.96 21.27
N GLY A 26 -38.95 -4.79 20.00
CA GLY A 26 -39.49 -3.53 19.47
C GLY A 26 -38.45 -2.50 19.06
N LEU A 27 -37.15 -2.83 19.11
CA LEU A 27 -36.09 -1.98 18.60
C LEU A 27 -36.07 -2.08 17.07
N ARG A 28 -36.55 -1.03 16.40
CA ARG A 28 -36.59 -0.95 14.94
C ARG A 28 -35.33 -0.33 14.34
N ASP A 29 -34.62 0.46 15.13
CA ASP A 29 -33.38 1.10 14.77
C ASP A 29 -32.28 0.70 15.77
N LEU A 30 -31.19 0.17 15.24
CA LEU A 30 -29.95 0.04 15.98
C LEU A 30 -29.11 1.26 15.66
N ALA A 31 -29.06 2.20 16.59
CA ALA A 31 -27.98 3.17 16.61
C ALA A 31 -26.70 2.37 16.88
N LEU A 32 -25.98 2.00 15.82
CA LEU A 32 -24.58 1.61 15.94
C LEU A 32 -23.90 2.83 16.55
N SER A 33 -23.77 2.85 17.89
CA SER A 33 -22.93 3.84 18.56
C SER A 33 -21.62 3.80 17.79
N THR A 34 -21.20 4.93 17.26
CA THR A 34 -20.03 5.06 16.39
C THR A 34 -18.92 4.20 16.97
N VAL A 35 -18.74 2.97 16.48
CA VAL A 35 -17.57 2.18 16.85
C VAL A 35 -16.46 3.06 16.34
N PRO A 36 -15.63 3.65 17.21
CA PRO A 36 -14.63 4.59 16.75
C PRO A 36 -13.85 3.85 15.68
N PHE A 37 -13.79 4.41 14.46
CA PHE A 37 -12.91 3.84 13.46
C PHE A 37 -11.55 3.70 14.14
N PRO A 38 -11.00 2.48 14.20
CA PRO A 38 -9.76 2.26 14.93
C PRO A 38 -8.72 3.26 14.43
N ASP A 39 -7.92 3.80 15.35
CA ASP A 39 -6.81 4.66 15.01
C ASP A 39 -6.05 4.02 13.83
N PRO A 40 -5.75 4.74 12.73
CA PRO A 40 -5.09 4.14 11.58
C PRO A 40 -3.82 3.37 11.95
N ALA A 41 -3.09 3.80 12.99
CA ALA A 41 -1.91 3.10 13.48
C ALA A 41 -2.27 1.78 14.18
N ASP A 42 -3.34 1.73 14.98
CA ASP A 42 -3.84 0.49 15.58
C ASP A 42 -4.34 -0.48 14.50
N ALA A 43 -5.14 0.03 13.56
CA ALA A 43 -5.68 -0.77 12.47
C ALA A 43 -4.57 -1.39 11.60
N LEU A 44 -3.50 -0.63 11.30
CA LEU A 44 -2.34 -1.18 10.57
C LEU A 44 -1.56 -2.20 11.39
N ARG A 45 -1.40 -2.00 12.71
CA ARG A 45 -0.77 -2.98 13.61
C ARG A 45 -1.56 -4.29 13.66
N ASP A 46 -2.88 -4.20 13.74
CA ASP A 46 -3.75 -5.38 13.75
C ASP A 46 -3.72 -6.11 12.40
N GLN A 47 -3.72 -5.36 11.30
CA GLN A 47 -3.51 -5.93 9.96
C GLN A 47 -2.15 -6.63 9.88
N GLU A 48 -1.06 -6.03 10.34
CA GLU A 48 0.27 -6.65 10.31
C GLU A 48 0.31 -7.94 11.15
N ARG A 49 -0.21 -7.89 12.38
CA ARG A 49 -0.30 -9.04 13.28
C ARG A 49 -1.09 -10.19 12.65
N ALA A 50 -2.25 -9.89 12.07
CA ALA A 50 -3.09 -10.89 11.41
C ALA A 50 -2.44 -11.54 10.17
N ARG A 51 -1.37 -10.94 9.63
CA ARG A 51 -0.63 -11.49 8.48
C ARG A 51 0.69 -12.13 8.86
N GLN A 52 1.09 -12.11 10.13
CA GLN A 52 2.20 -12.93 10.59
C GLN A 52 1.95 -14.39 10.24
N GLY A 53 2.94 -15.04 9.63
CA GLY A 53 2.81 -16.43 9.18
C GLY A 53 1.92 -16.64 7.94
N CYS A 54 1.53 -15.60 7.19
CA CYS A 54 0.71 -15.72 5.98
C CYS A 54 1.24 -16.80 5.00
N ARG A 55 0.37 -17.71 4.52
CA ARG A 55 0.70 -18.79 3.57
C ARG A 55 -0.15 -18.78 2.29
N LEU A 56 -0.79 -17.65 1.97
CA LEU A 56 -1.74 -17.56 0.84
C LEU A 56 -1.09 -17.69 -0.55
N CYS A 57 0.23 -17.57 -0.68
CA CYS A 57 0.94 -17.81 -1.94
C CYS A 57 2.31 -18.44 -1.72
N LYS A 58 2.94 -18.88 -2.82
CA LYS A 58 4.23 -19.59 -2.82
C LYS A 58 5.43 -18.77 -2.31
N LEU A 59 5.35 -17.43 -2.33
CA LEU A 59 6.37 -16.55 -1.76
C LEU A 59 6.61 -16.76 -0.26
N CYS A 60 5.68 -17.40 0.45
CA CYS A 60 5.86 -17.71 1.87
C CYS A 60 6.97 -18.74 2.15
N ARG A 61 7.40 -19.50 1.14
CA ARG A 61 8.36 -20.60 1.29
C ARG A 61 9.81 -20.12 1.38
N SER A 62 10.11 -18.98 0.77
CA SER A 62 11.48 -18.48 0.60
C SER A 62 11.78 -17.20 1.39
N ARG A 63 10.76 -16.53 1.93
CA ARG A 63 10.95 -15.27 2.69
C ARG A 63 11.57 -15.55 4.07
N THR A 64 12.33 -14.57 4.56
CA THR A 64 12.74 -14.50 5.96
C THR A 64 11.69 -13.75 6.76
N ASN A 65 11.30 -12.55 6.30
CA ASN A 65 10.29 -11.71 6.95
C ASN A 65 9.24 -11.24 5.95
N ILE A 66 8.09 -10.81 6.48
CA ILE A 66 7.08 -10.09 5.70
C ILE A 66 7.40 -8.60 5.83
N ALA A 67 7.69 -7.93 4.72
CA ALA A 67 7.81 -6.48 4.70
C ALA A 67 6.42 -5.87 4.45
N PHE A 68 5.68 -5.62 5.53
CA PHE A 68 4.27 -5.22 5.49
C PHE A 68 4.08 -3.80 4.93
N GLY A 69 4.68 -2.82 5.58
CA GLY A 69 4.62 -1.39 5.28
C GLY A 69 5.26 -0.59 6.42
N SER A 70 5.66 0.65 6.18
CA SER A 70 6.26 1.51 7.22
C SER A 70 5.96 2.99 7.01
N GLY A 71 6.09 3.80 8.06
CA GLY A 71 5.90 5.25 8.04
C GLY A 71 4.62 5.71 8.74
N ASN A 72 4.17 6.92 8.46
CA ASN A 72 3.03 7.54 9.12
C ASN A 72 1.70 6.88 8.69
N ALA A 73 0.98 6.29 9.64
CA ALA A 73 -0.33 5.66 9.42
C ALA A 73 -1.42 6.64 8.91
N ARG A 74 -1.20 7.95 9.07
CA ARG A 74 -2.08 9.04 8.62
C ARG A 74 -1.49 9.82 7.44
N ALA A 75 -0.47 9.27 6.78
CA ALA A 75 0.20 9.93 5.67
C ALA A 75 -0.78 10.29 4.56
N ARG A 76 -0.65 11.52 4.04
CA ARG A 76 -1.40 11.94 2.83
C ARG A 76 -0.67 11.59 1.54
N LEU A 77 0.60 11.17 1.64
CA LEU A 77 1.37 10.55 0.56
C LEU A 77 1.61 9.08 0.88
N MET A 78 1.20 8.18 -0.01
CA MET A 78 1.59 6.77 0.04
C MET A 78 2.52 6.44 -1.12
N VAL A 79 3.59 5.69 -0.86
CA VAL A 79 4.52 5.22 -1.90
C VAL A 79 4.34 3.71 -2.05
N VAL A 80 4.15 3.26 -3.29
CA VAL A 80 3.92 1.84 -3.59
C VAL A 80 4.96 1.32 -4.59
N GLY A 81 5.72 0.31 -4.17
CA GLY A 81 6.65 -0.44 -5.02
C GLY A 81 6.14 -1.83 -5.42
N GLU A 82 7.02 -2.61 -6.04
CA GLU A 82 6.72 -3.96 -6.53
C GLU A 82 6.67 -5.00 -5.39
N GLY A 83 7.80 -5.17 -4.70
CA GLY A 83 8.01 -6.21 -3.70
C GLY A 83 9.30 -5.98 -2.92
N PRO A 84 9.53 -6.74 -1.83
CA PRO A 84 10.74 -6.65 -1.03
C PRO A 84 11.96 -7.17 -1.79
N GLY A 85 13.11 -6.51 -1.65
CA GLY A 85 14.40 -7.06 -2.03
C GLY A 85 15.04 -7.85 -0.89
N GLU A 86 16.33 -8.12 -1.00
CA GLU A 86 17.07 -8.91 -0.02
C GLU A 86 17.14 -8.26 1.37
N GLU A 87 17.48 -6.97 1.40
CA GLU A 87 17.62 -6.24 2.67
C GLU A 87 16.26 -6.01 3.32
N GLU A 88 15.22 -5.78 2.51
CA GLU A 88 13.85 -5.68 2.99
C GLU A 88 13.36 -7.01 3.58
N ASP A 89 13.69 -8.15 2.97
CA ASP A 89 13.34 -9.48 3.49
C ASP A 89 14.07 -9.79 4.81
N LYS A 90 15.34 -9.39 4.94
CA LYS A 90 16.10 -9.58 6.19
C LYS A 90 15.57 -8.71 7.34
N GLN A 91 15.15 -7.48 7.04
CA GLN A 91 14.77 -6.50 8.06
C GLN A 91 13.25 -6.44 8.32
N GLY A 92 12.43 -6.98 7.42
CA GLY A 92 10.97 -6.83 7.49
C GLY A 92 10.47 -5.42 7.20
N LEU A 93 11.32 -4.55 6.63
CA LEU A 93 10.99 -3.14 6.37
C LEU A 93 11.09 -2.84 4.86
N PRO A 94 10.14 -2.10 4.27
CA PRO A 94 10.16 -1.80 2.84
C PRO A 94 11.21 -0.72 2.51
N PHE A 95 11.88 -0.85 1.35
CA PHE A 95 12.79 0.16 0.83
C PHE A 95 13.88 0.59 1.83
N VAL A 96 14.67 -0.36 2.34
CA VAL A 96 15.83 -0.13 3.23
C VAL A 96 17.17 -0.34 2.52
N GLY A 97 17.19 -1.07 1.41
CA GLY A 97 18.38 -1.27 0.58
C GLY A 97 18.76 -0.04 -0.26
N ARG A 98 19.68 -0.20 -1.22
CA ARG A 98 20.18 0.91 -2.07
C ARG A 98 19.07 1.68 -2.80
N ALA A 99 18.06 0.95 -3.32
CA ALA A 99 16.91 1.56 -3.97
C ALA A 99 16.07 2.40 -2.99
N GLY A 100 15.95 1.94 -1.75
CA GLY A 100 15.29 2.65 -0.66
C GLY A 100 16.02 3.91 -0.21
N GLN A 101 17.36 3.85 -0.11
CA GLN A 101 18.16 5.03 0.18
C GLN A 101 18.03 6.10 -0.91
N LEU A 102 17.95 5.69 -2.19
CA LEU A 102 17.66 6.63 -3.27
C LEU A 102 16.24 7.19 -3.17
N LEU A 103 15.24 6.36 -2.86
CA LEU A 103 13.86 6.81 -2.63
C LEU A 103 13.81 7.88 -1.53
N THR A 104 14.50 7.67 -0.40
CA THR A 104 14.57 8.66 0.68
C THR A 104 15.12 10.00 0.18
N ARG A 105 16.20 10.00 -0.62
CA ARG A 105 16.76 11.23 -1.21
C ARG A 105 15.81 11.89 -2.22
N MET A 106 15.09 11.07 -3.00
CA MET A 106 14.09 11.54 -3.97
C MET A 106 12.91 12.24 -3.27
N LEU A 107 12.42 11.67 -2.17
CA LEU A 107 11.36 12.29 -1.37
C LEU A 107 11.86 13.58 -0.70
N ALA A 108 13.06 13.55 -0.12
CA ALA A 108 13.65 14.72 0.51
C ALA A 108 13.85 15.89 -0.47
N SER A 109 14.14 15.62 -1.75
CA SER A 109 14.34 16.71 -2.73
C SER A 109 13.06 17.50 -3.02
N VAL A 110 11.85 16.93 -2.83
CA VAL A 110 10.54 17.63 -2.87
C VAL A 110 10.04 18.06 -1.49
N GLY A 111 10.88 17.97 -0.46
CA GLY A 111 10.50 18.38 0.90
C GLY A 111 9.51 17.43 1.57
N PHE A 112 9.50 16.15 1.20
CA PHE A 112 8.85 15.10 1.98
C PHE A 112 9.85 14.42 2.90
N ASP A 113 9.48 14.31 4.17
CA ASP A 113 10.12 13.43 5.13
C ASP A 113 9.51 12.03 5.03
N ARG A 114 10.38 11.01 4.99
CA ARG A 114 9.97 9.63 4.79
C ARG A 114 9.07 9.10 5.91
N GLU A 115 9.38 9.42 7.16
CA GLU A 115 8.70 8.83 8.32
C GLU A 115 7.51 9.67 8.74
N ARG A 116 7.62 11.01 8.64
CA ARG A 116 6.56 11.94 9.02
C ARG A 116 5.49 12.08 7.94
N ASP A 117 5.86 12.16 6.66
CA ASP A 117 4.93 12.59 5.61
C ASP A 117 4.44 11.41 4.74
N CYS A 118 5.10 10.25 4.80
CA CYS A 118 4.84 9.12 3.90
C CYS A 118 4.40 7.84 4.63
N TYR A 119 3.60 7.03 3.94
CA TYR A 119 3.44 5.60 4.22
C TYR A 119 3.96 4.80 3.03
N ILE A 120 4.83 3.83 3.26
CA ILE A 120 5.55 3.11 2.20
C ILE A 120 5.20 1.63 2.26
N ALA A 121 4.81 1.08 1.11
CA ALA A 121 4.40 -0.31 0.97
C ALA A 121 4.79 -0.87 -0.41
N ASN A 122 4.58 -2.16 -0.61
CA ASN A 122 4.73 -2.84 -1.90
C ASN A 122 3.44 -3.58 -2.27
N VAL A 123 3.27 -3.90 -3.56
CA VAL A 123 2.18 -4.76 -4.05
C VAL A 123 2.22 -6.13 -3.39
N VAL A 124 3.38 -6.80 -3.40
CA VAL A 124 3.59 -8.03 -2.63
C VAL A 124 4.42 -7.77 -1.38
N LYS A 125 4.19 -8.54 -0.31
CA LYS A 125 4.84 -8.35 1.01
C LYS A 125 6.01 -9.30 1.28
N CYS A 126 6.27 -10.23 0.36
CA CYS A 126 7.28 -11.27 0.48
C CYS A 126 8.22 -11.19 -0.71
N ARG A 127 9.52 -11.38 -0.49
CA ARG A 127 10.53 -11.31 -1.56
C ARG A 127 10.37 -12.48 -2.55
N PRO A 128 10.21 -12.20 -3.86
CA PRO A 128 10.34 -13.22 -4.89
C PRO A 128 11.78 -13.71 -5.03
N GLU A 129 11.95 -15.00 -5.34
CA GLU A 129 13.27 -15.60 -5.53
C GLU A 129 14.10 -14.81 -6.55
N ARG A 130 15.36 -14.52 -6.21
CA ARG A 130 16.29 -13.76 -7.07
C ARG A 130 15.75 -12.39 -7.52
N ASN A 131 14.78 -11.82 -6.80
CA ASN A 131 14.12 -10.55 -7.12
C ASN A 131 13.49 -10.55 -8.53
N ARG A 132 12.93 -11.69 -8.96
CA ARG A 132 12.05 -11.71 -10.13
C ARG A 132 10.79 -10.89 -9.88
N ASN A 133 10.10 -10.51 -10.94
CA ASN A 133 8.77 -9.93 -10.80
C ASN A 133 7.82 -10.95 -10.12
N PRO A 134 6.91 -10.51 -9.24
CA PRO A 134 5.87 -11.37 -8.71
C PRO A 134 4.93 -11.87 -9.82
N GLU A 135 4.49 -13.11 -9.69
CA GLU A 135 3.59 -13.77 -10.63
C GLU A 135 2.13 -13.34 -10.39
N PRO A 136 1.23 -13.44 -11.40
CA PRO A 136 -0.15 -12.99 -11.27
C PRO A 136 -0.92 -13.61 -10.08
N ASP A 137 -0.67 -14.88 -9.75
CA ASP A 137 -1.29 -15.56 -8.59
C ASP A 137 -0.77 -14.99 -7.26
N GLU A 138 0.51 -14.63 -7.20
CA GLU A 138 1.13 -14.01 -6.03
C GLU A 138 0.57 -12.60 -5.82
N VAL A 139 0.40 -11.84 -6.90
CA VAL A 139 -0.25 -10.51 -6.88
C VAL A 139 -1.69 -10.63 -6.43
N ALA A 140 -2.47 -11.55 -7.02
CA ALA A 140 -3.87 -11.75 -6.67
C ALA A 140 -4.03 -12.12 -5.18
N ALA A 141 -3.15 -12.96 -4.64
CA ALA A 141 -3.18 -13.34 -3.23
C ALA A 141 -2.77 -12.20 -2.28
N CYS A 142 -1.90 -11.28 -2.70
CA CYS A 142 -1.32 -10.25 -1.83
C CYS A 142 -1.98 -8.86 -1.97
N SER A 143 -2.58 -8.57 -3.13
CA SER A 143 -3.24 -7.28 -3.42
C SER A 143 -4.35 -6.89 -2.42
N PRO A 144 -5.13 -7.83 -1.84
CA PRO A 144 -6.08 -7.48 -0.77
C PRO A 144 -5.41 -6.81 0.44
N PHE A 145 -4.14 -7.12 0.72
CA PHE A 145 -3.41 -6.51 1.85
C PHE A 145 -3.04 -5.07 1.54
N LEU A 146 -2.52 -4.81 0.33
CA LEU A 146 -2.24 -3.44 -0.09
C LEU A 146 -3.52 -2.61 -0.15
N THR A 147 -4.62 -3.20 -0.62
CA THR A 147 -5.94 -2.57 -0.63
C THR A 147 -6.37 -2.17 0.78
N ALA A 148 -6.30 -3.09 1.73
CA ALA A 148 -6.63 -2.80 3.13
C ALA A 148 -5.74 -1.71 3.74
N GLN A 149 -4.45 -1.66 3.39
CA GLN A 149 -3.56 -0.59 3.82
C GLN A 149 -3.95 0.77 3.23
N ILE A 150 -4.26 0.82 1.93
CA ILE A 150 -4.72 2.06 1.27
C ILE A 150 -6.03 2.55 1.90
N ASP A 151 -6.95 1.63 2.23
CA ASP A 151 -8.23 1.94 2.86
C ASP A 151 -8.09 2.44 4.30
N THR A 152 -7.07 1.95 5.03
CA THR A 152 -6.76 2.46 6.37
C THR A 152 -6.07 3.81 6.33
N VAL A 153 -5.03 3.96 5.51
CA VAL A 153 -4.21 5.18 5.42
C VAL A 153 -4.98 6.33 4.76
N ARG A 154 -5.83 6.03 3.78
CA ARG A 154 -6.60 7.01 2.96
C ARG A 154 -5.73 8.16 2.43
N PRO A 155 -4.66 7.86 1.67
CA PRO A 155 -3.77 8.88 1.14
C PRO A 155 -4.48 9.73 0.08
N HIS A 156 -4.06 11.00 -0.04
CA HIS A 156 -4.50 11.89 -1.12
C HIS A 156 -3.71 11.66 -2.41
N VAL A 157 -2.45 11.24 -2.28
CA VAL A 157 -1.54 10.97 -3.39
C VAL A 157 -0.91 9.59 -3.20
N ILE A 158 -0.93 8.77 -4.24
CA ILE A 158 -0.18 7.52 -4.31
C ILE A 158 0.93 7.65 -5.35
N LEU A 159 2.19 7.61 -4.93
CA LEU A 159 3.35 7.55 -5.82
C LEU A 159 3.64 6.08 -6.17
N ALA A 160 3.33 5.68 -7.40
CA ALA A 160 3.53 4.31 -7.88
C ALA A 160 4.89 4.15 -8.57
N LEU A 161 5.76 3.30 -8.02
CA LEU A 161 7.14 3.14 -8.46
C LEU A 161 7.29 2.01 -9.49
N GLY A 162 7.56 2.38 -10.74
CA GLY A 162 7.84 1.47 -11.85
C GLY A 162 6.59 0.86 -12.50
N ASN A 163 6.82 0.04 -13.52
CA ASN A 163 5.76 -0.66 -14.26
C ASN A 163 4.85 -1.43 -13.33
N PHE A 164 5.42 -2.24 -12.45
CA PHE A 164 4.66 -3.23 -11.71
C PHE A 164 3.61 -2.60 -10.79
N ALA A 165 4.03 -1.64 -9.96
CA ALA A 165 3.12 -0.93 -9.06
C ALA A 165 2.06 -0.14 -9.84
N ALA A 166 2.48 0.60 -10.88
CA ALA A 166 1.56 1.41 -11.68
C ALA A 166 0.52 0.55 -12.42
N GLN A 167 0.95 -0.53 -13.07
CA GLN A 167 0.07 -1.45 -13.80
C GLN A 167 -0.89 -2.18 -12.88
N THR A 168 -0.41 -2.64 -11.71
CA THR A 168 -1.26 -3.33 -10.73
C THR A 168 -2.35 -2.40 -10.20
N LEU A 169 -1.98 -1.18 -9.80
CA LEU A 169 -2.93 -0.23 -9.24
C LEU A 169 -3.90 0.31 -10.29
N LEU A 170 -3.44 0.59 -11.51
CA LEU A 170 -4.30 1.14 -12.57
C LEU A 170 -5.06 0.08 -13.37
N GLY A 171 -4.79 -1.22 -13.17
CA GLY A 171 -5.40 -2.29 -13.95
C GLY A 171 -5.08 -2.20 -15.44
N THR A 172 -3.85 -1.82 -15.80
CA THR A 172 -3.44 -1.57 -17.20
C THR A 172 -2.19 -2.38 -17.57
N ARG A 173 -1.95 -2.52 -18.88
CA ARG A 173 -0.71 -3.09 -19.45
C ARG A 173 0.21 -2.01 -20.03
N GLU A 174 -0.18 -0.74 -19.96
CA GLU A 174 0.62 0.37 -20.48
C GLU A 174 1.95 0.50 -19.72
N GLY A 175 3.03 0.80 -20.43
CA GLY A 175 4.37 0.91 -19.84
C GLY A 175 4.61 2.22 -19.11
N ILE A 176 5.52 2.21 -18.13
CA ILE A 176 5.80 3.31 -17.21
C ILE A 176 6.20 4.59 -17.94
N THR A 177 6.94 4.47 -19.05
CA THR A 177 7.34 5.61 -19.89
C THR A 177 6.15 6.38 -20.43
N ARG A 178 5.03 5.69 -20.72
CA ARG A 178 3.77 6.31 -21.15
C ARG A 178 2.87 6.71 -19.98
N LEU A 179 2.96 5.96 -18.87
CA LEU A 179 2.11 6.21 -17.71
C LEU A 179 2.56 7.43 -16.88
N ARG A 180 3.86 7.69 -16.79
CA ARG A 180 4.46 8.75 -15.95
C ARG A 180 4.15 10.16 -16.46
N GLY A 181 4.43 11.17 -15.63
CA GLY A 181 4.28 12.58 -15.97
C GLY A 181 2.85 13.13 -15.94
N ARG A 182 1.87 12.32 -15.51
CA ARG A 182 0.46 12.71 -15.35
C ARG A 182 -0.16 12.02 -14.13
N THR A 183 -1.33 12.49 -13.73
CA THR A 183 -2.13 11.93 -12.63
C THR A 183 -3.24 11.03 -13.16
N TYR A 184 -3.68 10.10 -12.32
CA TYR A 184 -4.84 9.25 -12.57
C TYR A 184 -5.76 9.35 -11.36
N PRO A 185 -7.08 9.51 -11.54
CA PRO A 185 -8.03 9.36 -10.44
C PRO A 185 -7.84 7.99 -9.80
N TYR A 186 -7.67 7.96 -8.47
CA TYR A 186 -7.51 6.71 -7.75
C TYR A 186 -8.15 6.83 -6.37
N ARG A 187 -9.27 6.13 -6.17
CA ARG A 187 -10.12 6.27 -4.98
C ARG A 187 -10.50 7.74 -4.77
N ALA A 188 -10.32 8.27 -3.56
CA ALA A 188 -10.58 9.68 -3.23
C ALA A 188 -9.42 10.63 -3.61
N GLY A 189 -8.32 10.12 -4.16
CA GLY A 189 -7.11 10.87 -4.44
C GLY A 189 -6.64 10.69 -5.87
N VAL A 190 -5.33 10.83 -6.07
CA VAL A 190 -4.67 10.59 -7.35
C VAL A 190 -3.49 9.64 -7.22
N LEU A 191 -3.23 8.91 -8.29
CA LEU A 191 -2.04 8.11 -8.48
C LEU A 191 -1.09 8.82 -9.44
N VAL A 192 0.18 8.92 -9.06
CA VAL A 192 1.28 9.48 -9.87
C VAL A 192 2.30 8.38 -10.14
N PRO A 193 2.39 7.86 -11.38
CA PRO A 193 3.43 6.90 -11.74
C PRO A 193 4.78 7.58 -11.94
N THR A 194 5.86 6.92 -11.50
CA THR A 194 7.23 7.34 -11.80
C THR A 194 8.17 6.14 -11.94
N PHE A 195 9.42 6.38 -12.32
CA PHE A 195 10.43 5.33 -12.41
C PHE A 195 10.75 4.73 -11.05
N HIS A 196 10.96 3.41 -11.03
CA HIS A 196 11.43 2.74 -9.82
C HIS A 196 12.88 3.18 -9.48
N PRO A 197 13.24 3.42 -8.21
CA PRO A 197 14.59 3.82 -7.83
C PRO A 197 15.68 2.84 -8.32
N ALA A 198 15.39 1.53 -8.30
CA ALA A 198 16.31 0.52 -8.86
C ALA A 198 16.58 0.70 -10.36
N PHE A 199 15.61 1.20 -11.14
CA PHE A 199 15.82 1.53 -12.55
C PHE A 199 16.78 2.72 -12.70
N LEU A 200 16.63 3.76 -11.88
CA LEU A 200 17.52 4.94 -11.89
C LEU A 200 18.94 4.61 -11.43
N LEU A 201 19.10 3.64 -10.53
CA LEU A 201 20.42 3.14 -10.12
C LEU A 201 21.12 2.38 -11.25
N ARG A 202 20.38 1.59 -12.04
CA ARG A 202 20.94 0.86 -13.20
C ARG A 202 21.16 1.76 -14.42
N ASN A 203 20.37 2.83 -14.55
CA ASN A 203 20.41 3.77 -15.66
C ASN A 203 20.70 5.18 -15.12
N PRO A 204 21.97 5.50 -14.82
CA PRO A 204 22.33 6.74 -14.14
C PRO A 204 22.20 8.01 -15.00
N GLY A 205 21.66 7.89 -16.23
CA GLY A 205 21.45 8.99 -17.16
C GLY A 205 20.67 10.15 -16.54
N GLN A 206 21.13 11.38 -16.81
CA GLN A 206 20.52 12.58 -16.24
C GLN A 206 19.07 12.77 -16.67
N GLU A 207 18.73 12.31 -17.88
CA GLU A 207 17.37 12.40 -18.42
C GLU A 207 16.34 11.67 -17.54
N PHE A 208 16.59 10.41 -17.18
CA PHE A 208 15.66 9.63 -16.34
C PHE A 208 15.53 10.20 -14.93
N LYS A 209 16.62 10.73 -14.37
CA LYS A 209 16.60 11.42 -13.07
C LYS A 209 15.76 12.70 -13.13
N ARG A 210 15.91 13.50 -14.19
CA ARG A 210 15.09 14.70 -14.42
C ARG A 210 13.62 14.34 -14.56
N MET A 211 13.30 13.33 -15.36
CA MET A 211 11.92 12.83 -15.51
C MET A 211 11.31 12.38 -14.18
N ALA A 212 12.02 11.56 -13.40
CA ALA A 212 11.55 11.14 -12.08
C ALA A 212 11.38 12.34 -11.12
N TRP A 213 12.26 13.33 -11.23
CA TRP A 213 12.17 14.57 -10.45
C TRP A 213 10.94 15.40 -10.82
N ASP A 214 10.60 15.49 -12.10
CA ASP A 214 9.38 16.16 -12.56
C ASP A 214 8.11 15.46 -12.05
N ASP A 215 8.11 14.12 -11.99
CA ASP A 215 7.00 13.34 -11.41
C ASP A 215 6.85 13.60 -9.90
N LEU A 216 7.95 13.72 -9.17
CA LEU A 216 7.94 14.02 -7.74
C LEU A 216 7.39 15.42 -7.47
N LYS A 217 7.78 16.42 -8.28
CA LYS A 217 7.18 17.76 -8.21
C LYS A 217 5.68 17.74 -8.53
N LEU A 218 5.24 16.89 -9.46
CA LEU A 218 3.81 16.67 -9.70
C LEU A 218 3.12 16.10 -8.46
N ALA A 219 3.66 15.03 -7.87
CA ALA A 219 3.13 14.45 -6.63
C ALA A 219 3.07 15.49 -5.49
N ARG A 220 4.07 16.35 -5.36
CA ARG A 220 4.08 17.43 -4.35
C ARG A 220 2.96 18.45 -4.60
N ARG A 221 2.78 18.91 -5.83
CA ARG A 221 1.70 19.84 -6.19
C ARG A 221 0.31 19.27 -5.89
N GLU A 222 0.09 18.00 -6.25
CA GLU A 222 -1.18 17.31 -5.97
C GLU A 222 -1.43 17.08 -4.47
N TYR A 223 -0.36 16.87 -3.71
CA TYR A 223 -0.39 16.76 -2.25
C TYR A 223 -0.80 18.10 -1.63
N ASP A 224 -0.10 19.19 -1.98
CA ASP A 224 -0.36 20.52 -1.44
C ASP A 224 -1.79 20.98 -1.74
N ALA A 225 -2.25 20.79 -2.99
CA ALA A 225 -3.61 21.13 -3.40
C ALA A 225 -4.70 20.44 -2.56
N ARG A 226 -4.49 19.17 -2.18
CA ARG A 226 -5.48 18.38 -1.42
C ARG A 226 -5.37 18.52 0.08
N VAL A 227 -4.19 18.85 0.61
CA VAL A 227 -4.02 19.14 2.02
C VAL A 227 -4.54 20.55 2.35
N SER A 228 -4.29 21.53 1.49
CA SER A 228 -4.79 22.90 1.68
C SER A 228 -6.27 23.06 1.35
N GLY A 229 -6.83 22.27 0.44
CA GLY A 229 -8.25 22.32 0.06
C GLY A 229 -9.20 21.56 0.99
N GLY A 230 -8.70 20.97 2.08
CA GLY A 230 -9.48 20.24 3.09
C GLY A 230 -9.56 20.94 4.45
N ALA A 231 -9.19 22.23 4.52
CA ALA A 231 -9.32 23.10 5.69
C ALA A 231 -10.57 23.98 5.59
#